data_AF-A0A970RHM1-F1
#
_entry.id   AF-A0A970RHM1-F1
#
_cell.length_a   1.000
_cell.length_b   1.000
_cell.length_c   1.000
_cell.angle_alpha   90.00
_cell.angle_beta   90.00
_cell.angle_gamma   90.00
#
_symmetry.space_group_name_H-M   'P 1'
#
loop_
_entity.id
_entity.type
_entity.pdbx_description
1 polymer ?
#
loop_
_entity_poly.entity_id
_entity_poly.type
_entity_poly.pdbx_seq_one_letter_code
_entity_poly.pdbx_strand_id
1 'polypeptide(L)'
;ATLLKPYVENGGPVAFLAFSTLVGVFGIPGAAVAQAEVINKMFLPLAQSLSIPMTIWVVVLLVGSQMTSFAIPEGDMQGQMGLAQSDDLKAMLCNGWLIVLFTVIYVIARAMMLGTV
;
A
#
# COMPACT_ATOMS: atom_id res chain seq x y z
N ALA A 1 -1.13 16.39 1.23
CA ALA A 1 -1.75 16.34 2.58
C ALA A 1 -3.08 17.11 2.68
N THR A 2 -3.20 18.33 2.13
CA THR A 2 -4.41 19.18 2.28
C THR A 2 -5.70 18.57 1.71
N LEU A 3 -5.62 17.77 0.65
CA LEU A 3 -6.79 17.16 0.00
C LEU A 3 -7.44 16.01 0.79
N LEU A 4 -6.74 15.44 1.79
CA LEU A 4 -7.25 14.30 2.56
C LEU A 4 -7.90 14.69 3.90
N LYS A 5 -7.72 15.93 4.36
CA LYS A 5 -8.36 16.44 5.57
C LYS A 5 -9.88 16.16 5.66
N PRO A 6 -10.70 16.43 4.62
CA PRO A 6 -12.15 16.19 4.72
C PRO A 6 -12.53 14.70 4.74
N TYR A 7 -11.70 13.82 4.18
CA TYR A 7 -11.90 12.36 4.24
C TYR A 7 -11.45 11.77 5.58
N VAL A 8 -10.45 12.39 6.20
CA VAL A 8 -9.97 12.06 7.55
C VAL A 8 -10.99 12.48 8.60
N GLU A 9 -11.60 13.66 8.46
CA GLU A 9 -12.62 14.18 9.39
C GLU A 9 -13.93 13.38 9.34
N ASN A 10 -14.32 12.83 8.19
CA ASN A 10 -15.56 12.06 8.03
C ASN A 10 -15.37 10.53 8.05
N GLY A 11 -14.20 10.01 7.65
CA GLY A 11 -13.91 8.57 7.51
C GLY A 11 -12.99 7.99 8.60
N GLY A 12 -12.43 8.83 9.47
CA GLY A 12 -11.61 8.41 10.60
C GLY A 12 -10.26 7.79 10.24
N PRO A 13 -9.52 7.28 11.25
CA PRO A 13 -8.17 6.72 11.08
C PRO A 13 -8.12 5.53 10.10
N VAL A 14 -9.20 4.75 10.03
CA VAL A 14 -9.31 3.58 9.15
C VAL A 14 -9.37 3.99 7.68
N ALA A 15 -10.17 5.00 7.32
CA ALA A 15 -10.24 5.48 5.94
C ALA A 15 -8.91 6.09 5.49
N PHE A 16 -8.20 6.79 6.38
CA PHE A 16 -6.87 7.30 6.11
C PHE A 16 -5.87 6.17 5.82
N LEU A 17 -5.81 5.14 6.66
CA LEU A 17 -4.92 4.00 6.47
C LEU A 17 -5.22 3.24 5.18
N ALA A 18 -6.51 3.02 4.87
CA ALA A 18 -6.93 2.41 3.62
C ALA A 18 -6.47 3.24 2.40
N PHE A 19 -6.67 4.55 2.44
CA PHE A 19 -6.27 5.44 1.35
C PHE A 19 -4.74 5.49 1.19
N SER A 20 -3.99 5.63 2.28
CA SER A 20 -2.52 5.61 2.25
C SER A 20 -1.97 4.29 1.71
N THR A 21 -2.64 3.17 2.01
CA THR A 21 -2.28 1.85 1.45
C THR A 21 -2.51 1.82 -0.05
N LEU A 22 -3.68 2.29 -0.53
CA LEU A 22 -3.99 2.34 -1.96
C LEU A 22 -3.05 3.25 -2.74
N VAL A 23 -2.73 4.44 -2.20
CA VAL A 23 -1.71 5.33 -2.78
C VAL A 23 -0.34 4.66 -2.79
N GLY A 24 -0.06 3.83 -1.80
CA GLY A 24 1.11 2.96 -1.84
C GLY A 24 1.07 2.01 -3.02
N VAL A 25 0.09 1.12 -3.05
CA VAL A 25 0.02 0.04 -4.04
C VAL A 25 -0.07 0.52 -5.49
N PHE A 26 -0.68 1.69 -5.75
CA PHE A 26 -0.93 2.16 -7.13
C PHE A 26 -0.27 3.51 -7.48
N GLY A 27 0.19 4.29 -6.51
CA GLY A 27 0.52 5.69 -6.73
C GLY A 27 1.96 5.96 -7.18
N ILE A 28 2.91 5.09 -6.81
CA ILE A 28 4.34 5.34 -7.06
C ILE A 28 4.98 4.03 -7.58
N PRO A 29 5.24 3.92 -8.89
CA PRO A 29 6.06 2.83 -9.42
C PRO A 29 7.53 3.09 -9.09
N GLY A 30 8.25 2.09 -8.58
CA GLY A 30 9.67 2.19 -8.29
C GLY A 30 10.13 1.31 -7.12
N ALA A 31 11.44 1.31 -6.87
CA ALA A 31 12.06 0.50 -5.83
C ALA A 31 11.38 0.67 -4.47
N ALA A 32 11.06 -0.45 -3.82
CA ALA A 32 10.33 -0.52 -2.55
C ALA A 32 10.79 0.50 -1.49
N VAL A 33 12.10 0.70 -1.37
CA VAL A 33 12.70 1.65 -0.42
C VAL A 33 12.35 3.10 -0.77
N ALA A 34 12.43 3.47 -2.05
CA ALA A 34 12.10 4.82 -2.49
C ALA A 34 10.61 5.11 -2.31
N GLN A 35 9.77 4.12 -2.59
CA GLN A 35 8.33 4.22 -2.43
C GLN A 35 7.92 4.43 -0.96
N ALA A 36 8.46 3.61 -0.06
CA ALA A 36 8.22 3.73 1.38
C ALA A 36 8.64 5.11 1.90
N GLU A 37 9.80 5.61 1.46
CA GLU A 37 10.33 6.91 1.88
C GLU A 37 9.45 8.07 1.41
N VAL A 38 8.96 8.03 0.16
CA VAL A 38 8.08 9.08 -0.37
C VAL A 38 6.73 9.08 0.36
N ILE A 39 6.09 7.92 0.53
CA ILE A 39 4.82 7.80 1.24
C ILE A 39 4.97 8.24 2.70
N ASN A 40 6.06 7.82 3.36
CA ASN A 40 6.35 8.23 4.72
C ASN A 40 6.48 9.75 4.82
N LYS A 41 7.31 10.39 3.99
CA LYS A 41 7.45 11.85 3.98
C LYS A 41 6.14 12.58 3.68
N MET A 42 5.30 12.04 2.80
CA MET A 42 4.05 12.68 2.39
C MET A 42 2.94 12.60 3.45
N PHE A 43 2.87 11.49 4.20
CA PHE A 43 1.72 11.18 5.04
C PHE A 43 2.04 11.07 6.53
N LEU A 44 3.31 10.96 6.93
CA LEU A 44 3.74 10.90 8.33
C LEU A 44 3.19 12.07 9.18
N PRO A 45 3.22 13.34 8.73
CA PRO A 45 2.66 14.44 9.53
C PRO A 45 1.16 14.27 9.80
N LEU A 46 0.43 13.68 8.85
CA LEU A 46 -1.00 13.42 8.98
C LEU A 46 -1.26 12.21 9.89
N ALA A 47 -0.46 11.14 9.76
CA ALA A 47 -0.52 9.99 10.66
C ALA A 47 -0.25 10.37 12.13
N GLN A 48 0.75 11.23 12.36
CA GLN A 48 1.06 11.76 13.69
C GLN A 48 -0.06 12.65 14.25
N SER A 49 -0.68 13.49 13.41
CA SER A 49 -1.81 14.33 13.84
C SER A 49 -3.05 13.52 14.25
N LEU A 50 -3.18 12.29 13.73
CA LEU A 50 -4.26 11.36 14.02
C LEU A 50 -3.92 10.37 15.15
N SER A 51 -2.79 10.55 15.83
CA SER A 51 -2.30 9.65 16.88
C SER A 51 -2.27 8.17 16.47
N ILE A 52 -2.00 7.91 15.18
CA ILE A 52 -1.98 6.54 14.65
C ILE A 52 -0.76 5.80 15.22
N PRO A 53 -0.93 4.59 15.78
CA PRO A 53 0.18 3.78 16.25
C PRO A 53 1.19 3.53 15.13
N MET A 54 2.48 3.82 15.39
CA MET A 54 3.55 3.64 14.40
C MET A 54 3.63 2.18 13.91
N THR A 55 3.24 1.22 14.75
CA THR A 55 3.18 -0.21 14.42
C THR A 55 2.27 -0.50 13.24
N ILE A 56 1.17 0.24 13.07
CA ILE A 56 0.26 0.06 11.93
C ILE A 56 0.71 0.88 10.73
N TRP A 57 1.30 2.05 10.99
CA TRP A 57 1.87 2.90 9.95
C TRP A 57 2.96 2.16 9.16
N VAL A 58 3.85 1.45 9.85
CA VAL A 58 4.89 0.64 9.21
C VAL A 58 4.29 -0.49 8.36
N VAL A 59 3.19 -1.10 8.79
CA VAL A 59 2.50 -2.13 7.99
C VAL A 59 1.95 -1.53 6.70
N VAL A 60 1.37 -0.34 6.75
CA VAL A 60 0.91 0.38 5.54
C VAL A 60 2.07 0.68 4.60
N LEU A 61 3.21 1.13 5.12
CA LEU A 61 4.40 1.39 4.31
C LEU A 61 4.95 0.13 3.66
N LEU A 62 5.06 -0.98 4.41
CA LEU A 62 5.54 -2.27 3.90
C LEU A 62 4.62 -2.87 2.84
N VAL A 63 3.30 -2.81 3.06
CA VAL A 63 2.33 -3.30 2.10
C VAL A 63 2.34 -2.43 0.85
N GLY A 64 2.38 -1.10 1.01
CA GLY A 64 2.53 -0.18 -0.12
C GLY A 64 3.75 -0.51 -0.96
N SER A 65 4.92 -0.65 -0.32
CA SER A 65 6.21 -0.79 -1.01
C SER A 65 6.42 -2.11 -1.74
N GLN A 66 5.75 -3.19 -1.32
CA GLN A 66 5.95 -4.52 -1.92
C GLN A 66 4.82 -4.93 -2.86
N MET A 67 3.60 -4.41 -2.68
CA MET A 67 2.44 -4.85 -3.47
C MET A 67 2.37 -4.17 -4.85
N THR A 68 3.03 -3.03 -5.04
CA THR A 68 3.19 -2.34 -6.34
C THR A 68 3.72 -3.27 -7.42
N SER A 69 4.72 -4.07 -7.08
CA SER A 69 5.36 -5.03 -7.98
C SER A 69 4.43 -6.16 -8.46
N PHE A 70 3.31 -6.40 -7.76
CA PHE A 70 2.29 -7.38 -8.15
C PHE A 70 1.08 -6.73 -8.85
N ALA A 71 0.83 -5.45 -8.63
CA ALA A 71 -0.30 -4.72 -9.23
C ALA A 71 -0.02 -4.26 -10.66
N ILE A 72 1.22 -3.83 -10.92
CA ILE A 72 1.69 -3.26 -12.18
C ILE A 72 2.91 -4.08 -12.63
N PRO A 73 3.09 -4.34 -13.93
CA PRO A 73 4.23 -5.09 -14.45
C PRO A 73 5.57 -4.33 -14.25
N GLU A 74 6.08 -4.35 -13.02
CA GLU A 74 7.35 -3.77 -12.64
C GLU A 74 8.52 -4.73 -12.92
N GLY A 75 9.76 -4.23 -12.80
CA GLY A 75 10.98 -5.00 -13.00
C GLY A 75 11.10 -6.26 -12.13
N ASP A 76 10.45 -6.30 -10.96
CA ASP A 76 10.43 -7.51 -10.12
C ASP A 76 9.62 -8.64 -10.78
N MET A 77 8.41 -8.32 -11.26
CA MET A 77 7.55 -9.27 -11.99
C MET A 77 8.20 -9.72 -13.31
N GLN A 78 8.76 -8.76 -14.06
CA GLN A 78 9.46 -9.05 -15.32
C GLN A 78 10.76 -9.85 -15.10
N GLY A 79 11.49 -9.58 -14.01
CA GLY A 79 12.68 -10.32 -13.64
C GLY A 79 12.39 -11.79 -13.36
N GLN A 80 11.35 -12.08 -12.57
CA GLN A 80 10.96 -13.47 -12.28
C GLN A 80 10.39 -14.19 -13.50
N MET A 81 9.59 -13.51 -14.34
CA MET A 81 9.11 -14.09 -15.61
C MET A 81 10.25 -14.40 -16.59
N GLY A 82 11.26 -13.52 -16.67
CA GLY A 82 12.44 -13.74 -17.51
C GLY A 82 13.28 -14.93 -17.05
N LEU A 83 13.43 -15.13 -15.73
CA LEU A 83 14.07 -16.33 -15.17
C LEU A 83 13.25 -17.60 -15.44
N ALA A 84 11.92 -17.49 -15.43
CA ALA A 84 11.01 -18.59 -15.71
C ALA A 84 10.80 -18.87 -17.21
N GLN A 85 11.39 -18.07 -18.10
CA GLN A 85 11.15 -18.11 -19.55
C GLN A 85 9.65 -18.11 -19.90
N SER A 86 8.86 -17.29 -19.20
CA SER A 86 7.40 -17.22 -19.37
C SER A 86 6.98 -15.88 -19.95
N ASP A 87 6.18 -15.93 -21.01
CA ASP A 87 5.59 -14.75 -21.66
C ASP A 87 4.15 -14.48 -21.17
N ASP A 88 3.65 -15.25 -20.18
CA ASP A 88 2.27 -15.22 -19.70
C ASP A 88 2.00 -14.09 -18.69
N LEU A 89 2.27 -12.85 -19.12
CA LEU A 89 2.07 -11.64 -18.31
C LEU A 89 0.62 -11.49 -17.82
N LYS A 90 -0.36 -11.97 -18.62
CA LYS A 90 -1.78 -11.89 -18.28
C LYS A 90 -2.15 -12.77 -17.08
N ALA A 91 -1.56 -13.97 -16.97
CA ALA A 91 -1.80 -14.87 -15.85
C ALA A 91 -1.10 -14.37 -14.57
N MET A 92 0.12 -13.86 -14.72
CA MET A 92 0.88 -13.22 -13.65
C MET A 92 0.13 -12.02 -13.06
N LEU A 93 -0.42 -11.15 -13.92
CA LEU A 93 -1.17 -9.98 -13.46
C LEU A 93 -2.49 -10.35 -12.78
N CYS A 94 -3.18 -11.39 -13.25
CA CYS A 94 -4.42 -11.86 -12.63
C CYS A 94 -4.16 -12.39 -11.20
N ASN A 95 -3.08 -13.14 -11.00
CA ASN A 95 -2.65 -13.58 -9.68
C ASN A 95 -2.20 -12.40 -8.81
N GLY A 96 -1.43 -11.46 -9.37
CA GLY A 96 -0.97 -10.27 -8.67
C GLY A 96 -2.13 -9.41 -8.15
N TRP A 97 -3.17 -9.23 -8.96
CA TRP A 97 -4.38 -8.50 -8.56
C TRP A 97 -5.17 -9.20 -7.44
N LEU A 98 -5.24 -10.53 -7.46
CA LEU A 98 -5.83 -11.30 -6.35
C LEU A 98 -5.05 -11.10 -5.06
N ILE A 99 -3.71 -11.17 -5.11
CA ILE A 99 -2.85 -10.95 -3.95
C ILE A 99 -3.06 -9.53 -3.41
N VAL A 100 -3.02 -8.52 -4.27
CA VAL A 100 -3.25 -7.12 -3.89
C VAL A 100 -4.60 -6.95 -3.20
N LEU A 101 -5.67 -7.54 -3.74
CA LEU A 101 -7.01 -7.49 -3.13
C LEU A 101 -7.00 -8.04 -1.69
N PHE A 102 -6.45 -9.24 -1.48
CA PHE A 102 -6.40 -9.85 -0.15
C PHE A 102 -5.51 -9.06 0.83
N THR A 103 -4.40 -8.51 0.36
CA THR A 103 -3.49 -7.73 1.22
C THR A 103 -4.12 -6.40 1.63
N VAL A 104 -4.85 -5.73 0.73
CA VAL A 104 -5.59 -4.50 1.07
C VAL A 104 -6.69 -4.81 2.10
N ILE A 105 -7.45 -5.90 1.93
CA ILE A 105 -8.45 -6.35 2.90
C ILE A 105 -7.80 -6.63 4.27
N TYR A 106 -6.64 -7.28 4.28
CA TYR A 106 -5.88 -7.56 5.50
C TYR A 106 -5.48 -6.27 6.23
N VAL A 107 -4.97 -5.26 5.51
CA VAL A 107 -4.61 -3.97 6.11
C VAL A 107 -5.83 -3.27 6.71
N ILE A 108 -6.97 -3.30 6.01
CA ILE A 108 -8.23 -2.72 6.51
C ILE A 108 -8.70 -3.47 7.77
N ALA A 109 -8.69 -4.80 7.77
CA ALA A 109 -9.06 -5.61 8.93
C ALA A 109 -8.14 -5.33 10.14
N ARG A 110 -6.83 -5.23 9.90
CA ARG A 110 -5.85 -4.87 10.94
C ARG A 110 -6.07 -3.45 11.46
N ALA A 111 -6.39 -2.50 10.58
CA ALA A 111 -6.72 -1.13 10.93
C ALA A 111 -7.97 -1.05 11.81
N MET A 112 -8.99 -1.87 11.54
CA MET A 112 -10.18 -1.96 12.40
C MET A 112 -9.87 -2.55 13.78
N MET A 113 -9.08 -3.63 13.86
CA MET A 113 -8.75 -4.27 15.14
C MET A 113 -7.84 -3.44 16.05
N LEU A 114 -6.96 -2.60 15.48
CA LEU A 114 -6.09 -1.70 16.24
C LEU A 114 -6.68 -0.30 16.43
N GLY A 115 -7.75 0.06 15.72
CA GLY A 115 -8.51 1.29 15.96
C GLY A 115 -9.47 1.19 17.15
N THR A 116 -9.61 0.00 17.74
CA THR A 116 -10.44 -0.28 18.93
C THR A 116 -9.67 -0.27 20.25
N VAL A 117 -8.47 0.31 20.30
CA VAL A 117 -7.70 0.54 21.55
C VAL A 117 -7.53 2.03 21.84
#